data_AF-A0A8J6M4J5-F1
#
_entry.id   AF-A0A8J6M4J5-F1
#
_cell.length_a   1.000
_cell.length_b   1.000
_cell.length_c   1.000
_cell.angle_alpha   90.00
_cell.angle_beta   90.00
_cell.angle_gamma   90.00
#
_symmetry.space_group_name_H-M   'P 1'
#
loop_
_entity.id
_entity.type
_entity.pdbx_description
1 polymer ?
#
loop_
_entity_poly.entity_id
_entity_poly.type
_entity_poly.pdbx_seq_one_letter_code
_entity_poly.pdbx_strand_id
1 'polypeptide(L)'
;MEYALTADHHRVHAFDAEKGQEYYCPVCGNQVIPRQGEVNSWHFAHVTSCMDDWKYDMSEWHRGWQSRFPENVREIVVEHRGECHRADILMGGYVIEFQHSPISAGEFERRNKFYTRAGYKVIWVFDETYAFGNEYISSSLDDENKFVWKWPNRMLASVVPQRSTDIAVVLQLTEDHDDDGCEWLVKVEWAIVDDDGYADYRRFFIDDGFAPDLFTEDGLQNILLSKRKRFDAFLRDNQPYAPKCSQIKGNPRDWYICPKTHDWHNNQCRECQNNLINEFRTGTDYRQGGLFFYCAYPRIIHEADKYGEVHLPSIRF
;
A
#
# COMPACT_ATOMS: atom_id res chain seq x y z
N MET A 1 0.15 -0.95 25.66
CA MET A 1 1.41 -1.22 24.93
C MET A 1 1.92 -2.57 25.33
N GLU A 2 2.58 -3.27 24.42
CA GLU A 2 3.10 -4.61 24.63
C GLU A 2 4.52 -4.60 25.20
N TYR A 3 5.27 -3.51 24.98
CA TYR A 3 6.63 -3.37 25.47
C TYR A 3 6.78 -2.19 26.44
N ALA A 4 7.67 -2.36 27.41
CA ALA A 4 8.11 -1.30 28.32
C ALA A 4 9.61 -1.38 28.55
N LEU A 5 10.16 -0.44 29.31
CA LEU A 5 11.56 -0.45 29.75
C LEU A 5 11.66 -0.89 31.22
N THR A 6 12.66 -1.69 31.55
CA THR A 6 13.07 -1.91 32.95
C THR A 6 13.80 -0.69 33.49
N ALA A 7 14.11 -0.66 34.79
CA ALA A 7 14.87 0.42 35.44
C ALA A 7 16.29 0.61 34.82
N ASP A 8 16.85 -0.46 34.31
CA ASP A 8 18.11 -0.57 33.58
C ASP A 8 17.96 -0.33 32.06
N HIS A 9 16.82 0.22 31.63
CA HIS A 9 16.50 0.60 30.25
C HIS A 9 16.49 -0.55 29.24
N HIS A 10 16.30 -1.79 29.70
CA HIS A 10 16.09 -2.93 28.81
C HIS A 10 14.64 -2.99 28.38
N ARG A 11 14.42 -3.18 27.07
CA ARG A 11 13.08 -3.36 26.51
C ARG A 11 12.58 -4.76 26.82
N VAL A 12 11.40 -4.85 27.41
CA VAL A 12 10.77 -6.10 27.86
C VAL A 12 9.34 -6.18 27.36
N HIS A 13 8.93 -7.37 26.93
CA HIS A 13 7.57 -7.65 26.52
C HIS A 13 6.68 -7.94 27.74
N ALA A 14 5.39 -7.61 27.67
CA ALA A 14 4.44 -7.78 28.78
C ALA A 14 4.27 -9.25 29.22
N PHE A 15 4.61 -10.20 28.35
CA PHE A 15 4.66 -11.63 28.67
C PHE A 15 5.77 -11.97 29.67
N ASP A 16 6.93 -11.35 29.51
CA ASP A 16 8.12 -11.59 30.33
C ASP A 16 8.19 -10.67 31.56
N ALA A 17 7.17 -9.82 31.73
CA ALA A 17 7.09 -8.89 32.85
C ALA A 17 6.73 -9.63 34.16
N GLU A 18 7.45 -9.31 35.24
CA GLU A 18 7.20 -9.82 36.58
C GLU A 18 6.34 -8.84 37.39
N LYS A 19 5.32 -9.36 38.08
CA LYS A 19 4.51 -8.54 38.99
C LYS A 19 5.36 -8.05 40.16
N GLY A 20 5.31 -6.74 40.43
CA GLY A 20 6.04 -6.10 41.52
C GLY A 20 7.36 -5.46 41.11
N GLN A 21 7.84 -5.70 39.88
CA GLN A 21 8.93 -4.91 39.29
C GLN A 21 8.42 -3.56 38.75
N GLU A 22 9.34 -2.59 38.65
CA GLU A 22 9.07 -1.30 38.05
C GLU A 22 9.36 -1.30 36.55
N TYR A 23 8.41 -0.78 35.79
CA TYR A 23 8.53 -0.61 34.35
C TYR A 23 8.20 0.82 33.95
N TYR A 24 8.80 1.27 32.84
CA TYR A 24 8.75 2.63 32.38
C TYR A 24 8.30 2.70 30.93
N CYS A 25 7.46 3.68 30.61
CA CYS A 25 7.06 3.94 29.25
C CYS A 25 8.27 4.45 28.43
N PRO A 26 8.61 3.83 27.29
CA PRO A 26 9.70 4.28 26.43
C PRO A 26 9.45 5.65 25.77
N VAL A 27 8.22 6.16 25.80
CA VAL A 27 7.86 7.46 25.21
C VAL A 27 7.99 8.60 26.22
N CYS A 28 7.35 8.48 27.39
CA CYS A 28 7.30 9.56 28.38
C CYS A 28 8.17 9.33 29.62
N GLY A 29 8.76 8.15 29.79
CA GLY A 29 9.52 7.78 30.98
C GLY A 29 8.69 7.58 32.25
N ASN A 30 7.37 7.77 32.22
CA ASN A 30 6.51 7.53 33.38
C ASN A 30 6.34 6.04 33.66
N GLN A 31 6.03 5.72 34.92
CA GLN A 31 5.81 4.35 35.35
C GLN A 31 4.58 3.72 34.67
N VAL A 32 4.72 2.46 34.27
CA VAL A 32 3.66 1.60 33.73
C VAL A 32 3.58 0.31 34.54
N ILE A 33 2.38 -0.28 34.60
CA ILE A 33 2.11 -1.51 35.36
C ILE A 33 1.76 -2.64 34.38
N PRO A 34 2.35 -3.84 34.53
CA PRO A 34 1.95 -5.01 33.77
C PRO A 34 0.54 -5.46 34.19
N ARG A 35 -0.39 -5.46 33.25
CA ARG A 35 -1.75 -5.97 33.41
C ARG A 35 -1.81 -7.38 32.82
N GLN A 36 -1.68 -8.36 33.70
CA GLN A 36 -1.70 -9.80 33.36
C GLN A 36 -2.94 -10.45 33.97
N GLY A 37 -4.09 -10.19 33.34
CA GLY A 37 -5.38 -10.77 33.71
C GLY A 37 -5.81 -11.86 32.73
N GLU A 38 -6.97 -12.46 32.99
CA GLU A 38 -7.53 -13.54 32.16
C GLU A 38 -8.41 -13.04 30.99
N VAL A 39 -8.90 -11.80 31.08
CA VAL A 39 -9.87 -11.25 30.13
C VAL A 39 -9.20 -10.55 28.94
N ASN A 40 -8.14 -9.79 29.21
CA ASN A 40 -7.43 -9.01 28.19
C ASN A 40 -6.02 -9.59 28.01
N SER A 41 -5.50 -9.52 26.79
CA SER A 41 -4.10 -9.81 26.52
C SER A 41 -3.19 -8.98 27.40
N TRP A 42 -2.06 -9.57 27.79
CA TRP A 42 -1.15 -8.95 28.73
C TRP A 42 -0.51 -7.71 28.09
N HIS A 43 -0.54 -6.60 28.83
CA HIS A 43 -0.06 -5.31 28.33
C HIS A 43 0.42 -4.45 29.49
N PHE A 44 1.22 -3.43 29.19
CA PHE A 44 1.53 -2.36 30.13
C PHE A 44 0.49 -1.26 30.05
N ALA A 45 0.00 -0.84 31.22
CA ALA A 45 -0.91 0.27 31.39
C ALA A 45 -0.22 1.40 32.16
N HIS A 46 -0.41 2.63 31.70
CA HIS A 46 0.11 3.81 32.37
C HIS A 46 -0.56 4.02 33.73
N VAL A 47 0.24 4.38 34.75
CA VAL A 47 -0.28 4.83 36.07
C VAL A 47 -0.82 6.25 35.97
N THR A 48 -0.10 7.11 35.26
CA THR A 48 -0.44 8.51 34.98
C THR A 48 -0.52 8.75 33.48
N SER A 49 -1.32 9.71 33.04
CA SER A 49 -1.47 10.01 31.61
C SER A 49 -0.10 10.22 30.92
N CYS A 50 0.05 9.64 29.74
CA CYS A 50 1.21 9.88 28.89
C CYS A 50 1.15 11.30 28.30
N MET A 51 2.32 11.89 28.01
CA MET A 51 2.40 13.13 27.22
C MET A 51 2.09 12.91 25.74
N ASP A 52 2.23 11.67 25.28
CA ASP A 52 1.82 11.23 23.95
C ASP A 52 0.29 11.11 23.92
N ASP A 53 -0.33 11.94 23.08
CA ASP A 53 -1.77 12.05 22.93
C ASP A 53 -2.34 11.10 21.87
N TRP A 54 -1.49 10.32 21.20
CA TRP A 54 -1.93 9.35 20.20
C TRP A 54 -2.65 8.17 20.84
N LYS A 55 -3.70 7.72 20.16
CA LYS A 55 -4.47 6.55 20.59
C LYS A 55 -3.89 5.27 20.01
N TYR A 56 -3.65 4.30 20.88
CA TYR A 56 -3.05 3.00 20.54
C TYR A 56 -4.01 1.87 20.85
N ASP A 57 -5.23 1.96 20.31
CA ASP A 57 -6.24 0.92 20.48
C ASP A 57 -5.73 -0.38 19.85
N MET A 58 -5.65 -1.44 20.66
CA MET A 58 -4.99 -2.69 20.28
C MET A 58 -6.03 -3.83 20.24
N SER A 59 -6.62 -4.06 19.07
CA SER A 59 -7.50 -5.21 18.84
C SER A 59 -6.70 -6.51 18.70
N GLU A 60 -7.38 -7.66 18.74
CA GLU A 60 -6.75 -8.95 18.45
C GLU A 60 -6.18 -8.99 17.03
N TRP A 61 -6.89 -8.41 16.06
CA TRP A 61 -6.44 -8.24 14.69
C TRP A 61 -5.12 -7.45 14.61
N HIS A 62 -5.06 -6.30 15.30
CA HIS A 62 -3.88 -5.42 15.32
C HIS A 62 -2.67 -6.14 15.91
N ARG A 63 -2.87 -6.80 17.06
CA ARG A 63 -1.82 -7.60 17.70
C ARG A 63 -1.39 -8.76 16.83
N GLY A 64 -2.34 -9.45 16.18
CA GLY A 64 -2.09 -10.54 15.26
C GLY A 64 -1.12 -10.10 14.15
N TRP A 65 -1.37 -8.95 13.54
CA TRP A 65 -0.46 -8.37 12.55
C TRP A 65 0.91 -8.02 13.12
N GLN A 66 1.00 -7.30 14.24
CA GLN A 66 2.30 -6.96 14.85
C GLN A 66 3.12 -8.20 15.20
N SER A 67 2.47 -9.26 15.68
CA SER A 67 3.12 -10.49 16.14
C SER A 67 3.85 -11.26 15.03
N ARG A 68 3.55 -10.97 13.77
CA ARG A 68 4.20 -11.59 12.60
C ARG A 68 5.58 -11.00 12.29
N PHE A 69 5.91 -9.84 12.85
CA PHE A 69 7.20 -9.18 12.65
C PHE A 69 8.19 -9.56 13.74
N PRO A 70 9.52 -9.45 13.55
CA PRO A 70 10.49 -9.64 14.63
C PRO A 70 10.26 -8.65 15.80
N GLU A 71 10.46 -9.08 17.05
CA GLU A 71 10.19 -8.24 18.22
C GLU A 71 10.97 -6.92 18.23
N ASN A 72 12.19 -6.91 17.67
CA ASN A 72 13.07 -5.75 17.63
C ASN A 72 12.61 -4.62 16.69
N VAL A 73 11.54 -4.83 15.93
CA VAL A 73 10.95 -3.80 15.05
C VAL A 73 9.53 -3.42 15.45
N ARG A 74 8.91 -4.09 16.43
CA ARG A 74 7.55 -3.78 16.91
C ARG A 74 7.59 -2.58 17.86
N GLU A 75 6.52 -1.80 17.96
CA GLU A 75 6.32 -0.79 19.01
C GLU A 75 7.56 0.13 19.23
N ILE A 76 8.21 0.56 18.15
CA ILE A 76 9.45 1.35 18.21
C ILE A 76 9.13 2.83 18.41
N VAL A 77 9.82 3.46 19.37
CA VAL A 77 9.68 4.89 19.60
C VAL A 77 10.49 5.66 18.57
N VAL A 78 9.81 6.58 17.89
CA VAL A 78 10.38 7.56 16.99
C VAL A 78 10.37 8.91 17.70
N GLU A 79 11.52 9.56 17.77
CA GLU A 79 11.69 10.90 18.30
C GLU A 79 12.02 11.87 17.15
N HIS A 80 11.28 12.98 17.07
CA HIS A 80 11.57 14.04 16.12
C HIS A 80 11.18 15.41 16.68
N ARG A 81 12.15 16.33 16.76
CA ARG A 81 11.96 17.72 17.21
C ARG A 81 11.25 17.87 18.57
N GLY A 82 11.52 16.96 19.50
CA GLY A 82 10.95 16.96 20.85
C GLY A 82 9.54 16.34 20.95
N GLU A 83 9.01 15.82 19.85
CA GLU A 83 7.83 14.94 19.84
C GLU A 83 8.30 13.48 19.80
N CYS A 84 7.70 12.62 20.62
CA CYS A 84 7.98 11.19 20.66
C CYS A 84 6.69 10.42 20.46
N HIS A 85 6.67 9.53 19.47
CA HIS A 85 5.53 8.67 19.18
C HIS A 85 5.99 7.24 18.91
N ARG A 86 5.10 6.29 19.20
CA ARG A 86 5.36 4.86 18.98
C ARG A 86 4.79 4.42 17.63
N ALA A 87 5.64 3.85 16.78
CA ALA A 87 5.25 3.15 15.56
C ALA A 87 4.87 1.71 15.86
N ASP A 88 3.83 1.18 15.21
CA ASP A 88 3.46 -0.22 15.34
C ASP A 88 4.59 -1.14 14.87
N ILE A 89 5.13 -0.88 13.68
CA ILE A 89 6.35 -1.52 13.14
C ILE A 89 7.26 -0.45 12.55
N LEU A 90 8.57 -0.56 12.80
CA LEU A 90 9.61 0.24 12.12
C LEU A 90 10.71 -0.67 11.57
N MET A 91 10.81 -0.80 10.25
CA MET A 91 11.81 -1.63 9.58
C MET A 91 12.25 -0.99 8.26
N GLY A 92 13.56 -0.99 7.97
CA GLY A 92 14.09 -0.57 6.66
C GLY A 92 13.80 0.89 6.25
N GLY A 93 13.52 1.78 7.21
CA GLY A 93 13.08 3.16 6.92
C GLY A 93 11.58 3.31 6.64
N TYR A 94 10.81 2.24 6.84
CA TYR A 94 9.36 2.20 6.72
C TYR A 94 8.70 2.07 8.08
N VAL A 95 7.71 2.90 8.32
CA VAL A 95 6.72 2.76 9.39
C VAL A 95 5.53 2.03 8.81
N ILE A 96 5.11 0.94 9.46
CA ILE A 96 3.85 0.25 9.13
C ILE A 96 2.90 0.48 10.30
N GLU A 97 1.72 1.04 10.03
CA GLU A 97 0.66 1.27 11.02
C GLU A 97 -0.53 0.37 10.69
N PHE A 98 -1.04 -0.32 11.69
CA PHE A 98 -2.23 -1.16 11.58
C PHE A 98 -3.43 -0.40 12.15
N GLN A 99 -4.55 -0.41 11.42
CA GLN A 99 -5.72 0.35 11.82
C GLN A 99 -7.00 -0.48 11.69
N HIS A 100 -7.49 -0.96 12.82
CA HIS A 100 -8.79 -1.63 12.93
C HIS A 100 -9.91 -0.67 13.35
N SER A 101 -9.63 0.19 14.34
CA SER A 101 -10.64 1.12 14.87
C SER A 101 -10.72 2.42 14.05
N PRO A 102 -11.78 3.23 14.18
CA PRO A 102 -11.84 4.53 13.52
C PRO A 102 -10.78 5.50 14.04
N ILE A 103 -9.90 5.99 13.16
CA ILE A 103 -9.01 7.14 13.40
C ILE A 103 -9.70 8.44 12.92
N SER A 104 -9.24 9.62 13.35
CA SER A 104 -9.73 10.89 12.79
C SER A 104 -8.86 11.32 11.61
N ALA A 105 -9.42 12.06 10.65
CA ALA A 105 -8.64 12.63 9.53
C ALA A 105 -7.47 13.48 10.03
N GLY A 106 -7.71 14.29 11.08
CA GLY A 106 -6.67 15.13 11.66
C GLY A 106 -5.57 14.33 12.37
N GLU A 107 -5.90 13.21 13.02
CA GLU A 107 -4.87 12.35 13.63
C GLU A 107 -4.06 11.61 12.58
N PHE A 108 -4.73 11.00 11.58
CA PHE A 108 -4.07 10.35 10.46
C PHE A 108 -3.08 11.30 9.74
N GLU A 109 -3.51 12.54 9.45
CA GLU A 109 -2.63 13.54 8.85
C GLU A 109 -1.45 13.92 9.77
N ARG A 110 -1.68 14.07 11.09
CA ARG A 110 -0.61 14.36 12.05
C ARG A 110 0.43 13.25 12.08
N ARG A 111 0.01 11.98 12.15
CA ARG A 111 0.92 10.83 12.14
C ARG A 111 1.77 10.78 10.88
N ASN A 112 1.12 10.93 9.72
CA ASN A 112 1.81 10.96 8.43
C ASN A 112 2.83 12.10 8.35
N LYS A 113 2.47 13.32 8.78
CA LYS A 113 3.39 14.46 8.82
C LYS A 113 4.57 14.24 9.76
N PHE A 114 4.34 13.64 10.93
CA PHE A 114 5.38 13.36 11.90
C PHE A 114 6.42 12.39 11.32
N TYR A 115 5.99 11.20 10.87
CA TYR A 115 6.91 10.18 10.36
C TYR A 115 7.66 10.63 9.11
N THR A 116 6.97 11.28 8.16
CA THR A 116 7.62 11.79 6.93
C THR A 116 8.65 12.88 7.22
N ARG A 117 8.38 13.79 8.18
CA ARG A 117 9.37 14.77 8.63
C ARG A 117 10.55 14.15 9.38
N ALA A 118 10.30 13.04 10.07
CA ALA A 118 11.33 12.23 10.70
C ALA A 118 12.15 11.39 9.68
N GLY A 119 11.81 11.45 8.39
CA GLY A 119 12.55 10.79 7.30
C GLY A 119 12.06 9.39 6.96
N TYR A 120 10.92 8.97 7.51
CA TYR A 120 10.33 7.65 7.25
C TYR A 120 9.26 7.70 6.17
N LYS A 121 9.06 6.56 5.52
CA LYS A 121 7.91 6.30 4.65
C LYS A 121 6.86 5.55 5.45
N VAL A 122 5.58 5.76 5.16
CA VAL A 122 4.46 5.23 5.95
C VAL A 122 3.59 4.31 5.10
N ILE A 123 3.36 3.11 5.57
CA ILE A 123 2.43 2.15 4.98
C ILE A 123 1.32 1.90 6.00
N TRP A 124 0.10 2.24 5.62
CA TRP A 124 -1.06 1.94 6.44
C TRP A 124 -1.72 0.66 5.97
N VAL A 125 -2.05 -0.22 6.91
CA VAL A 125 -2.86 -1.41 6.69
C VAL A 125 -4.16 -1.24 7.47
N PHE A 126 -5.27 -1.08 6.74
CA PHE A 126 -6.60 -0.94 7.33
C PHE A 126 -7.35 -2.27 7.29
N ASP A 127 -8.03 -2.59 8.38
CA ASP A 127 -9.00 -3.67 8.42
C ASP A 127 -10.32 -3.18 7.81
N GLU A 128 -10.63 -3.65 6.59
CA GLU A 128 -11.88 -3.37 5.91
C GLU A 128 -12.69 -4.65 5.62
N THR A 129 -12.39 -5.72 6.35
CA THR A 129 -13.07 -7.02 6.23
C THR A 129 -14.57 -6.90 6.47
N TYR A 130 -14.98 -6.15 7.49
CA TYR A 130 -16.38 -5.86 7.78
C TYR A 130 -17.06 -5.07 6.63
N ALA A 131 -16.39 -4.06 6.09
CA ALA A 131 -16.94 -3.24 5.01
C ALA A 131 -17.10 -4.05 3.72
N PHE A 132 -16.16 -4.95 3.42
CA PHE A 132 -16.24 -5.84 2.28
C PHE A 132 -17.32 -6.92 2.46
N GLY A 133 -17.34 -7.62 3.61
CA GLY A 133 -18.32 -8.67 3.91
C GLY A 133 -19.77 -8.19 3.97
N ASN A 134 -20.00 -6.89 4.23
CA ASN A 134 -21.33 -6.26 4.20
C ASN A 134 -21.62 -5.50 2.89
N GLU A 135 -20.82 -5.71 1.83
CA GLU A 135 -20.97 -5.08 0.52
C GLU A 135 -21.01 -3.53 0.58
N TYR A 136 -20.32 -2.94 1.56
CA TYR A 136 -20.03 -1.50 1.58
C TYR A 136 -18.86 -1.18 0.67
N ILE A 137 -17.92 -2.12 0.55
CA ILE A 137 -16.94 -2.21 -0.53
C ILE A 137 -17.39 -3.35 -1.44
N SER A 138 -17.49 -3.09 -2.74
CA SER A 138 -17.86 -4.10 -3.73
C SER A 138 -17.10 -3.87 -5.03
N SER A 139 -16.75 -4.95 -5.73
CA SER A 139 -16.22 -4.85 -7.09
C SER A 139 -17.28 -4.27 -8.04
N SER A 140 -16.82 -3.62 -9.09
CA SER A 140 -17.67 -3.04 -10.11
C SER A 140 -18.09 -4.13 -11.10
N LEU A 141 -19.36 -4.12 -11.52
CA LEU A 141 -19.87 -5.10 -12.51
C LEU A 141 -19.14 -5.00 -13.85
N ASP A 142 -18.67 -3.79 -14.16
CA ASP A 142 -17.97 -3.44 -15.39
C ASP A 142 -16.46 -3.50 -15.27
N ASP A 143 -15.86 -3.85 -14.13
CA ASP A 143 -14.41 -3.96 -13.94
C ASP A 143 -14.07 -4.62 -12.59
N GLU A 144 -13.46 -5.80 -12.63
CA GLU A 144 -13.09 -6.58 -11.43
C GLU A 144 -11.99 -5.90 -10.60
N ASN A 145 -11.19 -5.03 -11.21
CA ASN A 145 -10.13 -4.28 -10.54
C ASN A 145 -10.61 -2.97 -9.95
N LYS A 146 -11.85 -2.59 -10.22
CA LYS A 146 -12.47 -1.35 -9.75
C LYS A 146 -13.40 -1.67 -8.59
N PHE A 147 -13.20 -0.97 -7.49
CA PHE A 147 -14.00 -1.12 -6.29
C PHE A 147 -14.78 0.15 -6.01
N VAL A 148 -16.03 -0.02 -5.58
CA VAL A 148 -16.90 1.05 -5.12
C VAL A 148 -17.03 0.93 -3.61
N TRP A 149 -16.79 2.03 -2.91
CA TRP A 149 -16.97 2.15 -1.47
C TRP A 149 -18.13 3.11 -1.18
N LYS A 150 -19.24 2.59 -0.64
CA LYS A 150 -20.45 3.37 -0.34
C LYS A 150 -20.16 4.49 0.67
N TRP A 151 -19.40 4.15 1.72
CA TRP A 151 -19.13 4.99 2.88
C TRP A 151 -17.63 5.01 3.19
N PRO A 152 -16.80 5.56 2.29
CA PRO A 152 -15.37 5.54 2.49
C PRO A 152 -15.00 6.34 3.71
N ASN A 153 -13.95 5.88 4.39
CA ASN A 153 -13.51 6.56 5.57
C ASN A 153 -12.98 7.96 5.23
N ARG A 154 -13.62 8.99 5.82
CA ARG A 154 -13.30 10.40 5.53
C ARG A 154 -11.85 10.77 5.82
N MET A 155 -11.17 10.02 6.70
CA MET A 155 -9.73 10.18 6.95
C MET A 155 -8.88 10.03 5.68
N LEU A 156 -9.25 9.10 4.80
CA LEU A 156 -8.52 8.79 3.59
C LEU A 156 -8.59 9.94 2.59
N ALA A 157 -9.56 10.85 2.76
CA ALA A 157 -9.67 12.05 1.95
C ALA A 157 -8.51 13.04 2.14
N SER A 158 -7.72 12.89 3.21
CA SER A 158 -6.57 13.74 3.50
C SER A 158 -5.27 13.30 2.80
N VAL A 159 -5.25 12.10 2.21
CA VAL A 159 -4.10 11.58 1.47
C VAL A 159 -4.57 11.14 0.09
N VAL A 160 -3.90 11.65 -0.94
CA VAL A 160 -3.99 11.13 -2.31
C VAL A 160 -2.73 10.27 -2.53
N PRO A 161 -2.72 8.97 -2.16
CA PRO A 161 -1.61 8.06 -2.36
C PRO A 161 -0.96 8.17 -3.75
N GLN A 162 -1.73 8.45 -4.80
CA GLN A 162 -1.25 8.58 -6.19
C GLN A 162 -0.23 9.71 -6.36
N ARG A 163 -0.25 10.72 -5.47
CA ARG A 163 0.61 11.91 -5.50
C ARG A 163 1.68 11.90 -4.41
N SER A 164 1.59 10.98 -3.45
CA SER A 164 2.60 10.82 -2.39
C SER A 164 3.55 9.69 -2.75
N THR A 165 4.85 9.92 -2.63
CA THR A 165 5.86 8.85 -2.75
C THR A 165 6.24 8.23 -1.41
N ASP A 166 5.65 8.73 -0.32
CA ASP A 166 6.06 8.42 1.04
C ASP A 166 4.92 7.81 1.85
N ILE A 167 3.70 7.73 1.30
CA ILE A 167 2.54 7.17 1.98
C ILE A 167 1.82 6.20 1.05
N ALA A 168 1.58 4.97 1.51
CA ALA A 168 0.69 4.01 0.86
C ALA A 168 -0.43 3.58 1.79
N VAL A 169 -1.56 3.21 1.18
CA VAL A 169 -2.72 2.63 1.85
C VAL A 169 -2.95 1.24 1.28
N VAL A 170 -2.97 0.26 2.18
CA VAL A 170 -3.30 -1.14 1.93
C VAL A 170 -4.55 -1.47 2.74
N LEU A 171 -5.49 -2.20 2.13
CA LEU A 171 -6.68 -2.71 2.83
C LEU A 171 -6.58 -4.22 2.91
N GLN A 172 -6.95 -4.78 4.07
CA GLN A 172 -7.33 -6.18 4.18
C GLN A 172 -8.83 -6.27 3.94
N LEU A 173 -9.24 -7.01 2.90
CA LEU A 173 -10.65 -7.15 2.53
C LEU A 173 -11.30 -8.46 3.00
N THR A 174 -10.52 -9.50 3.29
CA THR A 174 -11.03 -10.77 3.83
C THR A 174 -10.26 -11.20 5.08
N GLU A 175 -10.98 -11.81 6.02
CA GLU A 175 -10.38 -12.56 7.13
C GLU A 175 -9.91 -13.93 6.65
N ASP A 176 -10.65 -14.52 5.71
CA ASP A 176 -10.34 -15.80 5.10
C ASP A 176 -9.10 -15.65 4.20
N HIS A 177 -8.17 -16.57 4.42
CA HIS A 177 -7.17 -16.90 3.42
C HIS A 177 -7.91 -17.39 2.17
N ASP A 178 -7.46 -17.00 0.99
CA ASP A 178 -7.89 -17.69 -0.23
C ASP A 178 -7.47 -19.18 -0.17
N ASP A 179 -7.92 -20.00 -1.13
CA ASP A 179 -7.58 -21.43 -1.19
C ASP A 179 -6.06 -21.70 -1.16
N ASP A 180 -5.24 -20.67 -1.42
CA ASP A 180 -3.78 -20.68 -1.39
C ASP A 180 -3.14 -20.17 -0.08
N GLY A 181 -3.93 -19.80 0.94
CA GLY A 181 -3.40 -19.37 2.23
C GLY A 181 -3.02 -17.88 2.31
N CYS A 182 -3.33 -17.05 1.30
CA CYS A 182 -2.94 -15.65 1.28
C CYS A 182 -4.02 -14.76 1.91
N GLU A 183 -3.62 -13.85 2.81
CA GLU A 183 -4.52 -12.76 3.19
C GLU A 183 -4.74 -11.84 2.00
N TRP A 184 -6.00 -11.51 1.71
CA TRP A 184 -6.30 -10.62 0.60
C TRP A 184 -6.02 -9.16 0.97
N LEU A 185 -4.73 -8.81 0.90
CA LEU A 185 -4.23 -7.44 0.97
C LEU A 185 -4.28 -6.80 -0.41
N VAL A 186 -4.88 -5.61 -0.50
CA VAL A 186 -4.91 -4.84 -1.74
C VAL A 186 -4.32 -3.46 -1.54
N LYS A 187 -3.43 -3.05 -2.43
CA LYS A 187 -2.94 -1.67 -2.47
C LYS A 187 -3.99 -0.77 -3.16
N VAL A 188 -4.40 0.28 -2.48
CA VAL A 188 -5.42 1.21 -2.97
C VAL A 188 -4.83 2.22 -3.96
N GLU A 189 -5.41 2.28 -5.15
CA GLU A 189 -5.19 3.35 -6.12
C GLU A 189 -6.50 4.12 -6.40
N TRP A 190 -6.80 5.18 -5.63
CA TRP A 190 -7.98 6.02 -5.84
C TRP A 190 -8.16 6.49 -7.28
N ALA A 191 -9.41 6.49 -7.74
CA ALA A 191 -9.80 7.12 -8.99
C ALA A 191 -9.58 8.64 -8.90
N ILE A 192 -9.15 9.27 -9.99
CA ILE A 192 -8.99 10.73 -10.09
C ILE A 192 -10.16 11.27 -10.91
N VAL A 193 -10.78 12.36 -10.45
CA VAL A 193 -11.83 13.06 -11.21
C VAL A 193 -11.15 13.98 -12.23
N ASP A 194 -11.56 13.85 -13.50
CA ASP A 194 -10.88 14.42 -14.67
C ASP A 194 -10.78 15.96 -14.69
N ASP A 195 -11.62 16.69 -13.94
CA ASP A 195 -11.76 18.15 -14.09
C ASP A 195 -10.98 19.00 -13.07
N ASP A 196 -10.61 18.46 -11.91
CA ASP A 196 -9.97 19.22 -10.83
C ASP A 196 -8.81 18.48 -10.13
N GLY A 197 -8.58 17.23 -10.50
CA GLY A 197 -7.48 16.42 -9.98
C GLY A 197 -7.68 15.98 -8.53
N TYR A 198 -8.88 16.07 -7.97
CA TYR A 198 -9.19 15.45 -6.68
C TYR A 198 -9.48 13.96 -6.87
N ALA A 199 -9.14 13.16 -5.86
CA ALA A 199 -9.46 11.74 -5.86
C ALA A 199 -10.95 11.52 -5.52
N ASP A 200 -11.61 10.62 -6.24
CA ASP A 200 -12.91 10.08 -5.85
C ASP A 200 -12.68 8.97 -4.82
N TYR A 201 -12.75 9.33 -3.55
CA TYR A 201 -12.55 8.38 -2.45
C TYR A 201 -13.63 7.29 -2.35
N ARG A 202 -14.69 7.36 -3.17
CA ARG A 202 -15.70 6.29 -3.26
C ARG A 202 -15.31 5.23 -4.29
N ARG A 203 -14.23 5.45 -5.05
CA ARG A 203 -13.79 4.54 -6.10
C ARG A 203 -12.28 4.37 -6.05
N PHE A 204 -11.83 3.14 -5.98
CA PHE A 204 -10.41 2.83 -6.10
C PHE A 204 -10.19 1.66 -7.04
N PHE A 205 -8.98 1.60 -7.56
CA PHE A 205 -8.49 0.50 -8.36
C PHE A 205 -7.48 -0.31 -7.56
N ILE A 206 -7.39 -1.59 -7.89
CA ILE A 206 -6.33 -2.48 -7.44
C ILE A 206 -5.51 -2.94 -8.65
N ASP A 207 -4.29 -3.38 -8.38
CA ASP A 207 -3.46 -4.05 -9.36
C ASP A 207 -3.56 -5.56 -9.08
N ASP A 208 -4.42 -6.24 -9.83
CA ASP A 208 -4.69 -7.70 -9.74
C ASP A 208 -3.44 -8.58 -9.74
N GLY A 209 -2.37 -8.15 -10.40
CA GLY A 209 -1.09 -8.85 -10.42
C GLY A 209 -0.14 -8.49 -9.27
N PHE A 210 -0.56 -7.65 -8.32
CA PHE A 210 0.30 -7.15 -7.25
C PHE A 210 -0.24 -7.52 -5.86
N ALA A 211 0.42 -8.47 -5.22
CA ALA A 211 0.25 -8.78 -3.81
C ALA A 211 1.20 -7.88 -2.97
N PRO A 212 0.68 -7.02 -2.08
CA PRO A 212 1.49 -6.27 -1.13
C PRO A 212 2.27 -7.21 -0.20
N ASP A 213 3.60 -7.10 -0.20
CA ASP A 213 4.47 -7.79 0.76
C ASP A 213 4.97 -6.80 1.81
N LEU A 214 4.57 -7.04 3.06
CA LEU A 214 4.92 -6.20 4.21
C LEU A 214 6.19 -6.66 4.92
N PHE A 215 6.74 -7.82 4.56
CA PHE A 215 7.76 -8.52 5.36
C PHE A 215 9.16 -8.41 4.78
N THR A 216 9.29 -8.03 3.51
CA THR A 216 10.58 -7.84 2.84
C THR A 216 10.82 -6.38 2.48
N GLU A 217 12.08 -5.97 2.42
CA GLU A 217 12.47 -4.61 2.03
C GLU A 217 12.02 -4.27 0.60
N ASP A 218 12.18 -5.22 -0.33
CA ASP A 218 11.69 -5.10 -1.71
C ASP A 218 10.16 -4.99 -1.76
N GLY A 219 9.45 -5.77 -0.94
CA GLY A 219 8.00 -5.70 -0.79
C GLY A 219 7.53 -4.31 -0.36
N LEU A 220 8.11 -3.78 0.71
CA LEU A 220 7.81 -2.45 1.25
C LEU A 220 8.09 -1.35 0.23
N GLN A 221 9.21 -1.46 -0.50
CA GLN A 221 9.53 -0.54 -1.59
C GLN A 221 8.46 -0.58 -2.68
N ASN A 222 8.08 -1.79 -3.12
CA ASN A 222 7.11 -1.99 -4.20
C ASN A 222 5.70 -1.50 -3.86
N ILE A 223 5.30 -1.55 -2.58
CA ILE A 223 4.02 -1.01 -2.10
C ILE A 223 3.93 0.50 -2.38
N LEU A 224 5.00 1.26 -2.23
CA LEU A 224 5.00 2.72 -2.50
C LEU A 224 5.07 3.07 -3.98
N LEU A 225 5.46 2.14 -4.84
CA LEU A 225 5.52 2.38 -6.28
C LEU A 225 4.13 2.31 -6.89
N SER A 226 3.87 3.13 -7.90
CA SER A 226 2.71 2.93 -8.77
C SER A 226 2.95 1.72 -9.67
N LYS A 227 1.88 1.15 -10.24
CA LYS A 227 1.96 0.07 -11.25
C LYS A 227 2.98 0.39 -12.36
N ARG A 228 2.99 1.64 -12.83
CA ARG A 228 3.97 2.12 -13.81
C ARG A 228 5.41 2.03 -13.30
N LYS A 229 5.68 2.53 -12.09
CA LYS A 229 7.03 2.53 -11.53
C LYS A 229 7.51 1.11 -11.22
N ARG A 230 6.63 0.21 -10.78
CA ARG A 230 6.92 -1.23 -10.65
C ARG A 230 7.29 -1.83 -12.00
N PHE A 231 6.52 -1.53 -13.03
CA PHE A 231 6.83 -1.98 -14.39
C PHE A 231 8.18 -1.42 -14.90
N ASP A 232 8.47 -0.15 -14.66
CA ASP A 232 9.76 0.44 -15.04
C ASP A 232 10.92 -0.20 -14.26
N ALA A 233 10.70 -0.63 -13.01
CA ALA A 233 11.68 -1.42 -12.24
C ALA A 233 11.89 -2.80 -12.85
N PHE A 234 10.81 -3.53 -13.11
CA PHE A 234 10.85 -4.82 -13.81
C PHE A 234 11.65 -4.76 -15.11
N LEU A 235 11.47 -3.71 -15.93
CA LEU A 235 12.23 -3.53 -17.17
C LEU A 235 13.72 -3.32 -16.94
N ARG A 236 14.11 -2.55 -15.91
CA ARG A 236 15.53 -2.35 -15.57
C ARG A 236 16.18 -3.66 -15.15
N ASP A 237 15.48 -4.46 -14.37
CA ASP A 237 16.01 -5.71 -13.82
C ASP A 237 16.01 -6.84 -14.86
N ASN A 238 15.15 -6.76 -15.87
CA ASN A 238 15.03 -7.73 -16.95
C ASN A 238 15.51 -7.14 -18.28
N GLN A 239 16.76 -6.65 -18.35
CA GLN A 239 17.36 -6.33 -19.64
C GLN A 239 17.41 -7.59 -20.54
N PRO A 240 17.23 -7.45 -21.87
CA PRO A 240 17.25 -6.24 -22.68
C PRO A 240 15.84 -5.73 -23.06
N TYR A 241 14.85 -5.85 -22.19
CA TYR A 241 13.48 -5.48 -22.51
C TYR A 241 13.22 -3.95 -22.51
N ALA A 242 12.32 -3.47 -23.37
CA ALA A 242 11.77 -2.10 -23.35
C ALA A 242 10.24 -2.07 -23.46
N PRO A 243 9.60 -0.95 -23.05
CA PRO A 243 8.20 -0.71 -23.37
C PRO A 243 8.00 -0.72 -24.90
N LYS A 244 6.95 -1.37 -25.37
CA LYS A 244 6.68 -1.50 -26.82
C LYS A 244 6.62 -0.15 -27.55
N CYS A 245 6.01 0.88 -26.95
CA CYS A 245 5.67 2.09 -27.69
C CYS A 245 6.00 3.43 -27.01
N SER A 246 6.76 3.51 -25.91
CA SER A 246 7.23 4.78 -25.27
C SER A 246 6.26 5.98 -25.27
N GLN A 247 4.95 5.76 -25.29
CA GLN A 247 3.90 6.77 -25.52
C GLN A 247 3.90 7.50 -26.89
N ILE A 248 4.70 7.02 -27.85
CA ILE A 248 4.80 7.57 -29.20
C ILE A 248 3.71 6.97 -30.09
N LYS A 249 2.90 7.88 -30.66
CA LYS A 249 1.80 7.58 -31.58
C LYS A 249 2.32 7.27 -32.99
N GLY A 250 1.51 6.58 -33.78
CA GLY A 250 1.75 6.38 -35.22
C GLY A 250 2.43 5.07 -35.60
N ASN A 251 2.63 4.15 -34.65
CA ASN A 251 3.17 2.82 -34.94
C ASN A 251 2.07 1.86 -35.44
N PRO A 252 2.42 0.75 -36.09
CA PRO A 252 1.49 -0.30 -36.49
C PRO A 252 0.67 -0.86 -35.31
N ARG A 253 -0.56 -1.33 -35.55
CA ARG A 253 -1.49 -1.79 -34.49
C ARG A 253 -0.88 -2.91 -33.65
N ASP A 254 -0.24 -3.87 -34.29
CA ASP A 254 0.47 -5.02 -33.71
C ASP A 254 1.56 -4.63 -32.70
N TRP A 255 2.13 -3.43 -32.80
CA TRP A 255 3.10 -2.93 -31.83
C TRP A 255 2.47 -2.59 -30.49
N TYR A 256 1.17 -2.33 -30.46
CA TYR A 256 0.41 -2.04 -29.27
C TYR A 256 -0.33 -3.26 -28.70
N ILE A 257 -0.28 -4.39 -29.42
CA ILE A 257 -0.96 -5.63 -29.05
C ILE A 257 -0.08 -6.44 -28.09
N CYS A 258 -0.66 -7.00 -27.03
CA CYS A 258 0.04 -7.89 -26.12
C CYS A 258 0.40 -9.21 -26.85
N PRO A 259 1.64 -9.72 -26.74
CA PRO A 259 2.00 -10.99 -27.37
C PRO A 259 1.47 -12.19 -26.58
N LYS A 260 1.07 -12.00 -25.31
CA LYS A 260 0.44 -13.04 -24.49
C LYS A 260 -1.03 -13.24 -24.86
N THR A 261 -1.76 -12.17 -25.16
CA THR A 261 -3.19 -12.26 -25.52
C THR A 261 -3.66 -11.13 -26.43
N HIS A 262 -4.65 -11.42 -27.26
CA HIS A 262 -5.38 -10.44 -28.06
C HIS A 262 -6.69 -9.99 -27.41
N ASP A 263 -7.01 -10.52 -26.23
CA ASP A 263 -8.23 -10.20 -25.50
C ASP A 263 -8.02 -8.97 -24.62
N TRP A 264 -8.81 -7.95 -24.93
CA TRP A 264 -8.86 -6.68 -24.22
C TRP A 264 -10.18 -6.57 -23.48
N HIS A 265 -10.12 -6.35 -22.17
CA HIS A 265 -11.29 -6.21 -21.33
C HIS A 265 -11.09 -5.02 -20.40
N ASN A 266 -12.10 -4.18 -20.24
CA ASN A 266 -12.12 -3.08 -19.27
C ASN A 266 -10.80 -2.35 -19.12
N ASN A 267 -10.32 -1.71 -20.18
CA ASN A 267 -9.17 -0.83 -20.07
C ASN A 267 -7.82 -1.56 -19.81
N GLN A 268 -7.80 -2.90 -19.93
CA GLN A 268 -6.59 -3.69 -19.74
C GLN A 268 -6.48 -4.96 -20.62
N CYS A 269 -5.25 -5.29 -21.01
CA CYS A 269 -4.88 -6.64 -21.41
C CYS A 269 -4.98 -7.61 -20.22
N ARG A 270 -5.80 -8.66 -20.36
CA ARG A 270 -6.14 -9.60 -19.29
C ARG A 270 -4.96 -10.41 -18.76
N GLU A 271 -4.04 -10.84 -19.62
CA GLU A 271 -2.95 -11.72 -19.20
C GLU A 271 -1.68 -10.99 -18.78
N CYS A 272 -1.38 -9.85 -19.42
CA CYS A 272 -0.12 -9.19 -19.14
C CYS A 272 -0.23 -8.12 -18.06
N GLN A 273 -1.45 -7.63 -17.81
CA GLN A 273 -1.82 -6.56 -16.86
C GLN A 273 -1.02 -5.24 -17.00
N ASN A 274 0.00 -5.15 -17.85
CA ASN A 274 0.91 -4.02 -18.03
C ASN A 274 0.42 -2.94 -19.03
N ASN A 275 -0.77 -2.39 -18.85
CA ASN A 275 -1.28 -1.30 -19.72
C ASN A 275 -0.86 0.06 -19.15
N LEU A 276 -0.27 0.93 -19.98
CA LEU A 276 0.36 2.16 -19.48
C LEU A 276 -0.12 3.44 -20.14
N ILE A 277 -0.95 3.33 -21.18
CA ILE A 277 -1.46 4.49 -21.91
C ILE A 277 -2.91 4.22 -22.28
N ASN A 278 -3.77 5.15 -21.93
CA ASN A 278 -5.14 5.27 -22.41
C ASN A 278 -5.27 6.54 -23.26
N GLU A 279 -6.04 6.46 -24.34
CA GLU A 279 -6.30 7.61 -25.21
C GLU A 279 -7.77 7.62 -25.58
N PHE A 280 -8.47 8.68 -25.22
CA PHE A 280 -9.80 8.91 -25.77
C PHE A 280 -9.65 9.53 -27.16
N ARG A 281 -10.17 8.84 -28.19
CA ARG A 281 -10.25 9.37 -29.54
C ARG A 281 -11.68 9.77 -29.84
N THR A 282 -11.86 11.02 -30.24
CA THR A 282 -13.12 11.48 -30.81
C THR A 282 -13.40 10.74 -32.11
N GLY A 283 -14.66 10.34 -32.29
CA GLY A 283 -15.09 9.68 -33.51
C GLY A 283 -14.99 10.61 -34.71
N THR A 284 -14.82 10.01 -35.88
CA THR A 284 -15.01 10.68 -37.17
C THR A 284 -16.20 10.02 -37.87
N ASP A 285 -16.68 10.64 -38.95
CA ASP A 285 -17.78 10.09 -39.77
C ASP A 285 -17.49 8.67 -40.29
N TYR A 286 -16.23 8.25 -40.30
CA TYR A 286 -15.77 6.95 -40.83
C TYR A 286 -15.22 6.00 -39.75
N ARG A 287 -15.04 6.45 -38.51
CA ARG A 287 -14.48 5.64 -37.42
C ARG A 287 -15.11 6.00 -36.09
N GLN A 288 -15.63 5.00 -35.40
CA GLN A 288 -16.15 5.16 -34.05
C GLN A 288 -15.03 5.64 -33.11
N GLY A 289 -15.34 6.70 -32.36
CA GLY A 289 -14.49 7.17 -31.28
C GLY A 289 -14.56 6.20 -30.10
N GLY A 290 -13.64 6.37 -29.14
CA GLY A 290 -13.61 5.52 -27.96
C GLY A 290 -12.30 5.64 -27.21
N LEU A 291 -12.24 4.93 -26.09
CA LEU A 291 -11.05 4.83 -25.26
C LEU A 291 -10.16 3.69 -25.78
N PHE A 292 -8.92 4.01 -26.15
CA PHE A 292 -7.93 3.09 -26.69
C PHE A 292 -6.86 2.81 -25.65
N PHE A 293 -6.41 1.56 -25.57
CA PHE A 293 -5.38 1.12 -24.63
C PHE A 293 -4.17 0.57 -25.36
N TYR A 294 -3.01 0.85 -24.79
CA TYR A 294 -1.74 0.40 -25.35
C TYR A 294 -1.01 -0.48 -24.33
N CYS A 295 -0.77 -1.72 -24.75
CA CYS A 295 -0.09 -2.71 -23.93
C CYS A 295 1.40 -2.33 -23.89
N ALA A 296 1.94 -2.25 -22.68
CA ALA A 296 3.35 -2.01 -22.49
C ALA A 296 4.14 -3.28 -22.22
N TYR A 297 3.54 -4.47 -22.35
CA TYR A 297 4.24 -5.74 -22.18
C TYR A 297 5.56 -5.70 -22.93
N PRO A 298 6.69 -6.00 -22.26
CA PRO A 298 7.98 -5.70 -22.83
C PRO A 298 8.26 -6.48 -24.12
N ARG A 299 9.14 -5.93 -24.94
CA ARG A 299 9.76 -6.65 -26.07
C ARG A 299 11.28 -6.60 -25.97
N ILE A 300 11.94 -7.59 -26.55
CA ILE A 300 13.41 -7.63 -26.67
C ILE A 300 13.83 -6.54 -27.67
N ILE A 301 14.78 -5.68 -27.31
CA ILE A 301 15.22 -4.55 -28.16
C ILE A 301 16.21 -4.98 -29.26
N HIS A 302 16.75 -6.20 -29.14
CA HIS A 302 17.81 -6.72 -30.00
C HIS A 302 17.49 -8.09 -30.62
N GLU A 303 16.21 -8.42 -30.77
CA GLU A 303 15.83 -9.56 -31.61
C GLU A 303 16.15 -9.21 -33.07
N ALA A 304 17.23 -9.79 -33.57
CA ALA A 304 17.52 -9.78 -34.99
C ALA A 304 16.47 -10.65 -35.68
N ASP A 305 15.92 -10.19 -36.80
CA ASP A 305 15.06 -11.05 -37.61
C ASP A 305 15.87 -12.21 -38.21
N LYS A 306 15.20 -13.11 -38.94
CA LYS A 306 15.85 -14.26 -39.60
C LYS A 306 16.96 -13.87 -40.61
N TYR A 307 17.13 -12.57 -40.90
CA TYR A 307 18.16 -12.02 -41.78
C TYR A 307 19.26 -11.26 -41.03
N GLY A 308 19.20 -11.19 -39.69
CA GLY A 308 20.20 -10.50 -38.89
C GLY A 308 19.94 -9.00 -38.71
N GLU A 309 18.79 -8.47 -39.18
CA GLU A 309 18.47 -7.05 -39.06
C GLU A 309 17.85 -6.74 -37.69
N VAL A 310 18.45 -5.78 -36.98
CA VAL A 310 17.91 -5.25 -35.73
C VAL A 310 16.94 -4.11 -36.07
N HIS A 311 15.64 -4.39 -36.01
CA HIS A 311 14.61 -3.38 -36.23
C HIS A 311 14.50 -2.45 -35.03
N LEU A 312 15.28 -1.37 -35.01
CA LEU A 312 15.10 -0.27 -34.07
C LEU A 312 13.91 0.60 -34.53
N PRO A 313 13.01 1.02 -33.62
CA PRO A 313 11.90 1.90 -33.95
C PRO A 313 12.38 3.19 -34.63
N SER A 314 11.84 3.49 -35.80
CA SER A 314 11.94 4.81 -36.40
C SER A 314 11.17 5.79 -35.52
N ILE A 315 11.87 6.61 -34.73
CA ILE A 315 11.29 7.76 -34.05
C ILE A 315 11.04 8.81 -35.15
N ARG A 316 9.80 8.91 -35.65
CA ARG A 316 9.37 10.12 -36.36
C ARG A 316 9.02 11.16 -35.31
N PHE A 317 9.82 12.23 -35.26
CA PHE A 317 9.57 13.41 -34.44
C PHE A 317 8.31 14.16 -34.88
#